data_AF-A0A2V5W5R1-F1
#
_entry.id   AF-A0A2V5W5R1-F1
#
_cell.length_a   1.000
_cell.length_b   1.000
_cell.length_c   1.000
_cell.angle_alpha   90.00
_cell.angle_beta   90.00
_cell.angle_gamma   90.00
#
_symmetry.space_group_name_H-M   'P 1'
#
loop_
_entity.id
_entity.type
_entity.pdbx_description
1 polymer ?
#
loop_
_entity_poly.entity_id
_entity_poly.type
_entity_poly.pdbx_seq_one_letter_code
_entity_poly.pdbx_strand_id
1 'polypeptide(L)'
;MADTASVKIGNRRLSISNPDKVFYNAGQFTKLDVVNYYLQVAPFLLPHFRDRPVTLKRYPNGIHGEVFYEKDAPSFTPEWVKTFPVPRRERGPDINYILINDRATLAWAANIAALELHPFLHRVPHLDRPTHAVFDLDPGEGAGLGECIEVVFLLRDVLTKLRLKSFPKVSGSKGIQLYLPLNTRTSYDATQLFAKAIAELLEREHPQLVVSDMAKNLRHNKVFIDWSQNADHKTTVGVYSLRAKRDHPFVSMPVKWSELKKAKIDALYFEADAALKRLKKLGDLFAPVLKLKQELPSQFASHEKTKPRHTIRSLEKYAAKRDFARTAEPAPESPRRSRQGSRRRFVIQKHAASHLHYDFRLEMHDVLKSWAVPKNLSRKEGETRTAFETEDHPINYLEFEGIIPEGEYGGGTVMVWDIGTYEVLEG
;
A
#
# COMPACT_ATOMS: atom_id res chain seq x y z
N MET A 1 -35.74 -26.35 -0.91
CA MET A 1 -34.34 -26.75 -1.18
C MET A 1 -33.69 -25.55 -1.83
N ALA A 2 -32.54 -25.08 -1.34
CA ALA A 2 -31.86 -23.97 -2.00
C ALA A 2 -31.45 -24.42 -3.41
N ASP A 3 -31.84 -23.67 -4.45
CA ASP A 3 -31.43 -23.99 -5.81
C ASP A 3 -29.90 -24.01 -5.89
N THR A 4 -29.37 -25.05 -6.53
CA THR A 4 -27.93 -25.26 -6.71
C THR A 4 -27.65 -25.42 -8.19
N ALA A 5 -26.82 -24.52 -8.73
CA ALA A 5 -26.26 -24.68 -10.07
C ALA A 5 -24.90 -25.37 -9.97
N SER A 6 -24.47 -26.05 -11.03
CA SER A 6 -23.11 -26.60 -11.09
C SER A 6 -22.40 -26.14 -12.35
N VAL A 7 -21.15 -25.71 -12.20
CA VAL A 7 -20.30 -25.28 -13.32
C VAL A 7 -19.09 -26.20 -13.41
N LYS A 8 -18.88 -26.77 -14.60
CA LYS A 8 -17.72 -27.62 -14.89
C LYS A 8 -16.55 -26.76 -15.38
N ILE A 9 -15.41 -26.86 -14.71
CA ILE A 9 -14.18 -26.12 -15.03
C ILE A 9 -13.04 -27.13 -15.17
N GLY A 10 -12.74 -27.51 -16.41
CA GLY A 10 -11.85 -28.64 -16.70
C GLY A 10 -12.40 -29.92 -16.07
N ASN A 11 -11.60 -30.55 -15.20
CA ASN A 11 -11.99 -31.78 -14.49
C ASN A 11 -12.73 -31.51 -13.17
N ARG A 12 -12.92 -30.24 -12.79
CA ARG A 12 -13.57 -29.87 -11.52
C ARG A 12 -15.03 -29.50 -11.75
N ARG A 13 -15.90 -29.87 -10.81
CA ARG A 13 -17.29 -29.39 -10.73
C ARG A 13 -17.43 -28.48 -9.51
N LEU A 14 -17.79 -27.22 -9.73
CA LEU A 14 -18.03 -26.26 -8.66
C LEU A 14 -19.55 -26.13 -8.44
N SER A 15 -20.02 -26.36 -7.22
CA SER A 15 -21.42 -26.11 -6.84
C SER A 15 -21.59 -24.64 -6.48
N ILE A 16 -22.61 -24.01 -7.07
CA ILE A 16 -23.00 -22.62 -6.83
C ILE A 16 -24.31 -22.65 -6.05
N SER A 17 -24.23 -22.34 -4.76
CA SER A 17 -25.42 -22.14 -3.93
C SER A 17 -26.08 -20.80 -4.21
N ASN A 18 -27.42 -20.76 -4.20
CA ASN A 18 -28.22 -19.55 -4.44
C ASN A 18 -27.82 -18.82 -5.75
N PRO A 19 -27.83 -19.51 -6.91
CA PRO A 19 -27.38 -18.96 -8.17
C PRO A 19 -28.15 -17.69 -8.57
N ASP A 20 -29.45 -17.64 -8.29
CA ASP A 20 -30.35 -16.53 -8.65
C ASP A 20 -30.31 -15.36 -7.66
N LYS A 21 -29.43 -15.41 -6.64
CA LYS A 21 -29.28 -14.31 -5.70
C LYS A 21 -28.79 -13.07 -6.43
N VAL A 22 -29.60 -12.02 -6.43
CA VAL A 22 -29.26 -10.72 -7.04
C VAL A 22 -28.13 -10.07 -6.23
N PHE A 23 -27.03 -9.74 -6.91
CA PHE A 23 -25.94 -8.96 -6.33
C PHE A 23 -25.98 -7.50 -6.76
N TYR A 24 -26.48 -7.22 -7.96
CA TYR A 24 -26.66 -5.87 -8.49
C TYR A 24 -28.09 -5.67 -8.94
N ASN A 25 -28.74 -4.60 -8.48
CA ASN A 25 -30.15 -4.35 -8.80
C ASN A 25 -30.35 -4.03 -10.29
N ALA A 26 -29.41 -3.29 -10.91
CA ALA A 26 -29.51 -2.98 -12.32
C ALA A 26 -29.31 -4.26 -13.16
N GLY A 27 -30.28 -4.53 -14.04
CA GLY A 27 -30.30 -5.74 -14.85
C GLY A 27 -30.49 -7.04 -14.06
N GLN A 28 -30.82 -6.97 -12.75
CA GLN A 28 -30.97 -8.13 -11.86
C GLN A 28 -29.75 -9.07 -11.91
N PHE A 29 -28.53 -8.51 -11.95
CA PHE A 29 -27.31 -9.29 -12.13
C PHE A 29 -27.07 -10.22 -10.93
N THR A 30 -27.14 -11.51 -11.18
CA THR A 30 -27.16 -12.56 -10.15
C THR A 30 -25.75 -13.04 -9.77
N LYS A 31 -25.69 -13.87 -8.73
CA LYS A 31 -24.49 -14.60 -8.34
C LYS A 31 -23.97 -15.48 -9.48
N LEU A 32 -24.86 -16.16 -10.21
CA LEU A 32 -24.48 -16.97 -11.36
C LEU A 32 -23.90 -16.11 -12.48
N ASP A 33 -24.45 -14.92 -12.72
CA ASP A 33 -23.92 -13.98 -13.71
C ASP A 33 -22.51 -13.48 -13.35
N VAL A 34 -22.24 -13.21 -12.07
CA VAL A 34 -20.88 -12.86 -11.61
C VAL A 34 -19.90 -14.01 -11.87
N VAL A 35 -20.27 -15.25 -11.55
CA VAL A 35 -19.42 -16.42 -11.82
C VAL A 35 -19.18 -16.58 -13.33
N ASN A 36 -20.23 -16.44 -14.14
CA ASN A 36 -20.15 -16.55 -15.60
C ASN A 36 -19.31 -15.43 -16.21
N TYR A 37 -19.44 -14.20 -15.73
CA TYR A 37 -18.59 -13.07 -16.15
C TYR A 37 -17.12 -13.39 -15.90
N TYR A 38 -16.78 -13.79 -14.68
CA TYR A 38 -15.39 -14.07 -14.32
C TYR A 38 -14.81 -15.26 -15.09
N LEU A 39 -15.62 -16.29 -15.39
CA LEU A 39 -15.21 -17.39 -16.24
C LEU A 39 -14.95 -16.97 -17.69
N GLN A 40 -15.77 -16.07 -18.23
CA GLN A 40 -15.61 -15.57 -19.60
C GLN A 40 -14.43 -14.60 -19.74
N VAL A 41 -14.17 -13.79 -18.71
CA VAL A 41 -13.06 -12.83 -18.71
C VAL A 41 -11.71 -13.48 -18.35
N ALA A 42 -11.74 -14.69 -17.77
CA ALA A 42 -10.56 -15.41 -17.28
C ALA A 42 -9.37 -15.48 -18.26
N PRO A 43 -9.54 -15.72 -19.58
CA PRO A 43 -8.40 -15.74 -20.51
C PRO A 43 -7.61 -14.43 -20.55
N PHE A 44 -8.27 -13.31 -20.27
CA PHE A 44 -7.67 -11.98 -20.23
C PHE A 44 -7.26 -11.58 -18.81
N LEU A 45 -8.03 -11.95 -17.78
CA LEU A 45 -7.77 -11.60 -16.38
C LEU A 45 -6.60 -12.39 -15.78
N LEU A 46 -6.59 -13.72 -15.95
CA LEU A 46 -5.63 -14.59 -15.25
C LEU A 46 -4.15 -14.24 -15.50
N PRO A 47 -3.71 -13.84 -16.71
CA PRO A 47 -2.34 -13.38 -16.93
C PRO A 47 -1.93 -12.19 -16.03
N HIS A 48 -2.87 -11.31 -15.68
CA HIS A 48 -2.64 -10.18 -14.77
C HIS A 48 -2.62 -10.56 -13.30
N PHE A 49 -3.28 -11.65 -12.93
CA PHE A 49 -3.40 -12.13 -11.54
C PHE A 49 -2.41 -13.23 -11.19
N ARG A 50 -1.78 -13.85 -12.20
CA ARG A 50 -0.88 -14.97 -12.01
C ARG A 50 0.24 -14.64 -11.02
N ASP A 51 0.33 -15.48 -10.00
CA ASP A 51 1.28 -15.45 -8.89
C ASP A 51 1.26 -14.13 -8.12
N ARG A 52 0.10 -13.44 -8.12
CA ARG A 52 -0.14 -12.28 -7.26
C ARG A 52 -1.00 -12.69 -6.08
N PRO A 53 -0.60 -12.37 -4.84
CA PRO A 53 -1.51 -12.44 -3.71
C PRO A 53 -2.69 -11.49 -3.96
N VAL A 54 -3.91 -11.90 -3.59
CA VAL A 54 -5.13 -11.14 -3.89
C VAL A 54 -5.93 -10.89 -2.62
N THR A 55 -6.23 -9.62 -2.33
CA THR A 55 -7.27 -9.27 -1.37
C THR A 55 -8.63 -9.38 -2.06
N LEU A 56 -9.53 -10.16 -1.47
CA LEU A 56 -10.90 -10.31 -1.95
C LEU A 56 -11.80 -9.30 -1.23
N LYS A 57 -12.64 -8.57 -1.96
CA LYS A 57 -13.69 -7.77 -1.33
C LYS A 57 -15.03 -8.44 -1.54
N ARG A 58 -15.60 -8.93 -0.46
CA ARG A 58 -16.76 -9.83 -0.47
C ARG A 58 -18.04 -9.09 -0.14
N TYR A 59 -19.10 -9.47 -0.86
CA TYR A 59 -20.45 -8.92 -0.74
C TYR A 59 -21.47 -10.07 -0.64
N PRO A 60 -21.48 -10.83 0.46
CA PRO A 60 -22.28 -12.05 0.56
C PRO A 60 -23.77 -11.83 0.30
N ASN A 61 -24.27 -10.63 0.59
CA ASN A 61 -25.66 -10.21 0.46
C ASN A 61 -25.88 -9.14 -0.63
N GLY A 62 -25.00 -9.10 -1.64
CA GLY A 62 -25.06 -8.11 -2.71
C GLY A 62 -24.50 -6.76 -2.30
N ILE A 63 -24.48 -5.81 -3.24
CA ILE A 63 -23.75 -4.54 -3.07
C ILE A 63 -24.32 -3.61 -2.00
N HIS A 64 -25.57 -3.81 -1.58
CA HIS A 64 -26.25 -3.05 -0.53
C HIS A 64 -26.18 -3.72 0.85
N GLY A 65 -25.65 -4.94 0.92
CA GLY A 65 -25.45 -5.65 2.17
C GLY A 65 -24.10 -5.38 2.82
N GLU A 66 -23.78 -6.17 3.84
CA GLU A 66 -22.47 -6.13 4.49
C GLU A 66 -21.33 -6.44 3.52
N VAL A 67 -20.23 -5.71 3.69
CA VAL A 67 -19.02 -5.82 2.87
C VAL A 67 -17.80 -5.92 3.76
N PHE A 68 -16.85 -6.77 3.38
CA PHE A 68 -15.56 -6.86 4.06
C PHE A 68 -14.43 -7.21 3.11
N TYR A 69 -13.21 -6.88 3.53
CA TYR A 69 -11.99 -7.28 2.85
C TYR A 69 -11.46 -8.56 3.49
N GLU A 70 -11.27 -9.59 2.68
CA GLU A 70 -10.72 -10.88 3.07
C GLU A 70 -9.34 -11.03 2.45
N LYS A 71 -8.33 -10.91 3.33
CA LYS A 71 -6.91 -11.01 2.98
C LYS A 71 -6.40 -12.42 3.23
N ASP A 72 -6.75 -12.95 4.40
CA ASP A 72 -6.37 -14.28 4.82
C ASP A 72 -7.32 -15.32 4.22
N ALA A 73 -6.79 -16.44 3.77
CA ALA A 73 -7.55 -17.53 3.19
C ALA A 73 -8.52 -18.08 4.24
N PRO A 74 -9.84 -18.11 3.97
CA PRO A 74 -10.81 -18.66 4.91
C PRO A 74 -10.54 -20.13 5.24
N SER A 75 -10.99 -20.59 6.39
CA SER A 75 -10.90 -22.01 6.79
C SER A 75 -11.60 -22.97 5.82
N PHE A 76 -12.62 -22.50 5.10
CA PHE A 76 -13.33 -23.27 4.08
C PHE A 76 -12.68 -23.18 2.68
N THR A 77 -11.48 -22.60 2.57
CA THR A 77 -10.73 -22.56 1.29
C THR A 77 -10.46 -23.99 0.81
N PRO A 78 -10.86 -24.36 -0.41
CA PRO A 78 -10.61 -25.70 -0.92
C PRO A 78 -9.10 -25.99 -1.01
N GLU A 79 -8.69 -27.22 -0.72
CA GLU A 79 -7.27 -27.63 -0.71
C GLU A 79 -6.52 -27.38 -2.03
N TRP A 80 -7.24 -27.39 -3.16
CA TRP A 80 -6.66 -27.13 -4.48
C TRP A 80 -6.43 -25.64 -4.77
N VAL A 81 -6.97 -24.73 -3.96
CA VAL A 81 -6.72 -23.29 -4.07
C VAL A 81 -5.36 -22.99 -3.46
N LYS A 82 -4.44 -22.53 -4.29
CA LYS A 82 -3.09 -22.15 -3.85
C LYS A 82 -3.15 -20.88 -3.01
N THR A 83 -2.36 -20.87 -1.94
CA THR A 83 -2.14 -19.70 -1.08
C THR A 83 -0.65 -19.37 -1.02
N PHE A 84 -0.32 -18.17 -0.54
CA PHE A 84 1.05 -17.78 -0.23
C PHE A 84 1.10 -16.93 1.04
N PRO A 85 2.00 -17.23 2.00
CA PRO A 85 2.14 -16.44 3.21
C PRO A 85 2.82 -15.10 2.90
N VAL A 86 2.21 -14.01 3.36
CA VAL A 86 2.76 -12.65 3.29
C VAL A 86 2.95 -12.13 4.71
N PRO A 87 4.18 -11.76 5.11
CA PRO A 87 4.45 -11.27 6.45
C PRO A 87 3.64 -10.03 6.81
N ARG A 88 3.11 -10.01 8.05
CA ARG A 88 2.47 -8.80 8.59
C ARG A 88 3.53 -7.74 8.89
N ARG A 89 3.13 -6.47 8.76
CA ARG A 89 3.98 -5.35 9.20
C ARG A 89 4.03 -5.22 10.72
N GLU A 90 2.98 -5.69 11.40
CA GLU A 90 2.84 -5.74 12.86
C GLU A 90 3.14 -7.17 13.36
N ARG A 91 3.42 -7.33 14.66
CA ARG A 91 3.65 -8.68 15.24
C ARG A 91 2.42 -9.57 15.02
N GLY A 92 2.64 -10.80 14.59
CA GLY A 92 1.58 -11.79 14.38
C GLY A 92 1.96 -12.80 13.30
N PRO A 93 1.11 -13.83 13.08
CA PRO A 93 1.33 -14.81 12.02
C PRO A 93 1.17 -14.17 10.64
N ASP A 94 1.83 -14.75 9.65
CA ASP A 94 1.68 -14.38 8.24
C ASP A 94 0.22 -14.43 7.80
N ILE A 95 -0.13 -13.63 6.80
CA ILE A 95 -1.44 -13.68 6.15
C ILE A 95 -1.33 -14.61 4.94
N ASN A 96 -2.16 -15.64 4.87
CA ASN A 96 -2.16 -16.58 3.76
C ASN A 96 -3.08 -16.06 2.65
N TYR A 97 -2.52 -15.36 1.69
CA TYR A 97 -3.30 -14.80 0.60
C TYR A 97 -3.64 -15.85 -0.46
N ILE A 98 -4.84 -15.75 -1.04
CA ILE A 98 -5.26 -16.55 -2.19
C ILE A 98 -4.46 -16.16 -3.44
N LEU A 99 -3.99 -17.16 -4.21
CA LEU A 99 -3.41 -16.99 -5.54
C LEU A 99 -4.43 -17.40 -6.61
N ILE A 100 -5.01 -16.42 -7.32
CA ILE A 100 -5.98 -16.66 -8.40
C ILE A 100 -5.23 -17.01 -9.70
N ASN A 101 -4.68 -18.22 -9.74
CA ASN A 101 -3.83 -18.69 -10.84
C ASN A 101 -4.57 -19.41 -11.96
N ASP A 102 -5.82 -19.82 -11.73
CA ASP A 102 -6.60 -20.59 -12.69
C ASP A 102 -8.10 -20.26 -12.64
N ARG A 103 -8.83 -20.79 -13.63
CA ARG A 103 -10.27 -20.57 -13.79
C ARG A 103 -11.09 -21.12 -12.62
N ALA A 104 -10.64 -22.21 -11.98
CA ALA A 104 -11.36 -22.82 -10.88
C ALA A 104 -11.27 -21.94 -9.63
N THR A 105 -10.07 -21.42 -9.31
CA THR A 105 -9.89 -20.50 -8.19
C THR A 105 -10.66 -19.21 -8.41
N LEU A 106 -10.64 -18.68 -9.64
CA LEU A 106 -11.39 -17.47 -9.97
C LEU A 106 -12.91 -17.67 -9.82
N ALA A 107 -13.46 -18.77 -10.32
CA ALA A 107 -14.87 -19.09 -10.17
C ALA A 107 -15.27 -19.36 -8.71
N TRP A 108 -14.39 -19.99 -7.93
CA TRP A 108 -14.60 -20.16 -6.50
C TRP A 108 -14.63 -18.81 -5.76
N ALA A 109 -13.68 -17.91 -6.05
CA ALA A 109 -13.66 -16.56 -5.48
C ALA A 109 -14.98 -15.81 -5.78
N ALA A 110 -15.44 -15.88 -7.04
CA ALA A 110 -16.74 -15.33 -7.44
C ALA A 110 -17.91 -15.97 -6.67
N ASN A 111 -17.90 -17.30 -6.49
CA ASN A 111 -18.93 -18.05 -5.77
C ASN A 111 -19.01 -17.71 -4.28
N ILE A 112 -17.89 -17.32 -3.65
CA ILE A 112 -17.88 -16.81 -2.26
C ILE A 112 -18.20 -15.31 -2.18
N ALA A 113 -18.75 -14.75 -3.26
CA ALA A 113 -19.17 -13.36 -3.40
C ALA A 113 -18.03 -12.33 -3.41
N ALA A 114 -16.83 -12.71 -3.83
CA ALA A 114 -15.75 -11.75 -4.09
C ALA A 114 -16.03 -10.98 -5.38
N LEU A 115 -16.73 -9.84 -5.26
CA LEU A 115 -17.08 -9.00 -6.40
C LEU A 115 -15.90 -8.16 -6.87
N GLU A 116 -15.09 -7.62 -5.95
CA GLU A 116 -13.88 -6.89 -6.31
C GLU A 116 -12.62 -7.69 -5.95
N LEU A 117 -11.71 -7.81 -6.91
CA LEU A 117 -10.44 -8.52 -6.78
C LEU A 117 -9.30 -7.50 -6.78
N HIS A 118 -8.49 -7.50 -5.72
CA HIS A 118 -7.43 -6.51 -5.51
C HIS A 118 -6.06 -7.19 -5.41
N PRO A 119 -5.35 -7.41 -6.53
CA PRO A 119 -4.03 -8.01 -6.51
C PRO A 119 -2.95 -7.02 -6.02
N PHE A 120 -1.86 -7.56 -5.47
CA PHE A 120 -0.64 -6.79 -5.23
C PHE A 120 0.10 -6.42 -6.53
N LEU A 121 0.95 -5.39 -6.47
CA LEU A 121 1.81 -4.98 -7.60
C LEU A 121 3.03 -5.91 -7.80
N HIS A 122 3.43 -6.67 -6.77
CA HIS A 122 4.46 -7.70 -6.84
C HIS A 122 3.90 -9.07 -7.25
N ARG A 123 4.80 -10.03 -7.49
CA ARG A 123 4.48 -11.45 -7.68
C ARG A 123 5.28 -12.28 -6.69
N VAL A 124 4.69 -13.37 -6.20
CA VAL A 124 5.39 -14.33 -5.35
C VAL A 124 6.48 -15.07 -6.15
N PRO A 125 7.60 -15.46 -5.52
CA PRO A 125 7.93 -15.25 -4.10
C PRO A 125 8.55 -13.87 -3.78
N HIS A 126 8.69 -12.97 -4.75
CA HIS A 126 9.39 -11.68 -4.59
C HIS A 126 8.45 -10.56 -4.13
N LEU A 127 8.15 -10.51 -2.84
CA LEU A 127 7.17 -9.57 -2.24
C LEU A 127 7.62 -8.10 -2.25
N ASP A 128 8.92 -7.86 -2.32
CA ASP A 128 9.56 -6.53 -2.31
C ASP A 128 9.73 -5.91 -3.71
N ARG A 129 9.50 -6.73 -4.76
CA ARG A 129 9.74 -6.36 -6.15
C ARG A 129 8.43 -6.15 -6.91
N PRO A 130 7.88 -4.92 -6.95
CA PRO A 130 6.73 -4.64 -7.79
C PRO A 130 7.10 -4.82 -9.26
N THR A 131 6.14 -5.29 -10.03
CA THR A 131 6.30 -5.45 -11.49
C THR A 131 5.93 -4.16 -12.24
N HIS A 132 5.22 -3.24 -11.58
CA HIS A 132 4.64 -2.02 -12.13
C HIS A 132 4.55 -0.97 -11.03
N ALA A 133 4.59 0.31 -11.42
CA ALA A 133 4.11 1.41 -10.59
C ALA A 133 2.69 1.81 -11.02
N VAL A 134 1.90 2.37 -10.11
CA VAL A 134 0.52 2.81 -10.35
C VAL A 134 0.32 4.22 -9.82
N PHE A 135 -0.33 5.06 -10.61
CA PHE A 135 -0.92 6.31 -10.16
C PHE A 135 -2.44 6.10 -10.12
N ASP A 136 -3.03 6.11 -8.92
CA ASP A 136 -4.48 5.99 -8.72
C ASP A 136 -5.06 7.39 -8.54
N LEU A 137 -5.90 7.82 -9.48
CA LEU A 137 -6.48 9.14 -9.51
C LEU A 137 -7.85 9.10 -8.85
N ASP A 138 -7.91 9.63 -7.64
CA ASP A 138 -9.11 9.69 -6.82
C ASP A 138 -9.67 11.12 -6.81
N PRO A 139 -10.79 11.39 -7.50
CA PRO A 139 -11.41 12.70 -7.46
C PRO A 139 -12.00 12.95 -6.07
N GLY A 140 -11.69 14.10 -5.48
CA GLY A 140 -12.36 14.57 -4.27
C GLY A 140 -13.78 15.05 -4.56
N GLU A 141 -14.45 15.53 -3.51
CA GLU A 141 -15.78 16.12 -3.66
C GLU A 141 -15.75 17.28 -4.65
N GLY A 142 -16.72 17.34 -5.58
CA GLY A 142 -16.80 18.36 -6.63
C GLY A 142 -15.93 18.08 -7.87
N ALA A 143 -14.96 17.17 -7.78
CA ALA A 143 -14.25 16.62 -8.94
C ALA A 143 -14.85 15.26 -9.37
N GLY A 144 -14.59 14.88 -10.61
CA GLY A 144 -15.08 13.64 -11.20
C GLY A 144 -14.12 13.05 -12.23
N LEU A 145 -14.69 12.27 -13.15
CA LEU A 145 -13.91 11.57 -14.17
C LEU A 145 -13.29 12.56 -15.18
N GLY A 146 -13.91 13.71 -15.42
CA GLY A 146 -13.38 14.76 -16.31
C GLY A 146 -12.03 15.28 -15.82
N GLU A 147 -11.96 15.71 -14.56
CA GLU A 147 -10.72 16.18 -13.94
C GLU A 147 -9.67 15.06 -13.88
N CYS A 148 -10.09 13.81 -13.63
CA CYS A 148 -9.17 12.66 -13.72
C CYS A 148 -8.58 12.47 -15.12
N ILE A 149 -9.35 12.76 -16.18
CA ILE A 149 -8.87 12.70 -17.56
C ILE A 149 -7.81 13.77 -17.79
N GLU A 150 -8.03 14.99 -17.32
CA GLU A 150 -7.03 16.07 -17.42
C GLU A 150 -5.73 15.67 -16.71
N VAL A 151 -5.83 15.22 -15.46
CA VAL A 151 -4.66 14.82 -14.66
C VAL A 151 -3.93 13.61 -15.24
N VAL A 152 -4.63 12.62 -15.81
CA VAL A 152 -3.96 11.47 -16.42
C VAL A 152 -3.18 11.85 -17.69
N PHE A 153 -3.61 12.87 -18.44
CA PHE A 153 -2.83 13.40 -19.57
C PHE A 153 -1.59 14.15 -19.09
N LEU A 154 -1.68 14.95 -18.02
CA LEU A 154 -0.51 15.59 -17.40
C LEU A 154 0.52 14.55 -16.95
N LEU A 155 0.07 13.49 -16.25
CA LEU A 155 0.92 12.36 -15.88
C LEU A 155 1.56 11.69 -17.11
N ARG A 156 0.77 11.44 -18.17
CA ARG A 156 1.28 10.84 -19.40
C ARG A 156 2.39 11.68 -20.02
N ASP A 157 2.24 13.00 -20.04
CA ASP A 157 3.19 13.90 -20.68
C ASP A 157 4.51 13.95 -19.91
N VAL A 158 4.46 13.96 -18.56
CA VAL A 158 5.65 13.81 -17.72
C VAL A 158 6.35 12.47 -17.97
N LEU A 159 5.61 11.35 -17.94
CA LEU A 159 6.17 10.02 -18.19
C LEU A 159 6.76 9.90 -19.61
N THR A 160 6.12 10.51 -20.60
CA THR A 160 6.60 10.52 -22.00
C THR A 160 7.92 11.28 -22.12
N LYS A 161 8.08 12.42 -21.43
CA LYS A 161 9.37 13.14 -21.37
C LYS A 161 10.48 12.29 -20.74
N LEU A 162 10.13 11.44 -19.78
CA LEU A 162 11.02 10.44 -19.18
C LEU A 162 11.20 9.17 -20.03
N ARG A 163 10.63 9.13 -21.25
CA ARG A 163 10.63 7.98 -22.17
C ARG A 163 9.98 6.72 -21.57
N LEU A 164 9.07 6.90 -20.62
CA LEU A 164 8.30 5.85 -19.96
C LEU A 164 6.90 5.76 -20.57
N LYS A 165 6.55 4.57 -21.07
CA LYS A 165 5.21 4.25 -21.56
C LYS A 165 4.29 3.89 -20.40
N SER A 166 3.05 4.37 -20.46
CA SER A 166 2.03 4.12 -19.46
C SER A 166 0.69 3.74 -20.09
N PHE A 167 -0.13 3.02 -19.33
CA PHE A 167 -1.37 2.40 -19.80
C PHE A 167 -2.53 2.73 -18.86
N PRO A 168 -3.56 3.45 -19.33
CA PRO A 168 -4.66 3.86 -18.49
C PRO A 168 -5.75 2.79 -18.44
N LYS A 169 -6.41 2.68 -17.29
CA LYS A 169 -7.69 2.00 -17.14
C LYS A 169 -8.64 2.86 -16.32
N VAL A 170 -9.92 2.83 -16.68
CA VAL A 170 -10.94 3.37 -15.79
C VAL A 170 -11.10 2.45 -14.59
N SER A 171 -11.33 3.03 -13.42
CA SER A 171 -11.50 2.23 -12.21
C SER A 171 -12.82 1.44 -12.22
N GLY A 172 -13.80 1.82 -13.04
CA GLY A 172 -15.20 1.36 -12.97
C GLY A 172 -15.98 2.03 -11.81
N SER A 173 -15.38 3.04 -11.17
CA SER A 173 -16.00 3.89 -10.15
C SER A 173 -15.78 5.36 -10.53
N LYS A 174 -15.20 6.22 -9.69
CA LYS A 174 -15.04 7.65 -10.02
C LYS A 174 -13.71 8.01 -10.69
N GLY A 175 -12.66 7.19 -10.49
CA GLY A 175 -11.29 7.52 -10.86
C GLY A 175 -10.72 6.79 -12.08
N ILE A 176 -9.47 7.14 -12.42
CA ILE A 176 -8.63 6.50 -13.45
C ILE A 176 -7.37 5.97 -12.77
N GLN A 177 -6.88 4.82 -13.23
CA GLN A 177 -5.57 4.32 -12.83
C GLN A 177 -4.62 4.31 -14.03
N LEU A 178 -3.41 4.82 -13.82
CA LEU A 178 -2.35 4.82 -14.81
C LEU A 178 -1.25 3.86 -14.38
N TYR A 179 -1.04 2.82 -15.17
CA TYR A 179 -0.03 1.79 -14.90
C TYR A 179 1.24 2.08 -15.70
N LEU A 180 2.37 2.03 -15.01
CA LEU A 180 3.71 2.12 -15.57
C LEU A 180 4.39 0.75 -15.44
N PRO A 181 4.49 -0.05 -16.52
CA PRO A 181 5.18 -1.32 -16.47
C PRO A 181 6.68 -1.18 -16.34
N LEU A 182 7.23 -1.94 -15.40
CA LEU A 182 8.65 -1.95 -15.09
C LEU A 182 9.22 -3.30 -15.48
N ASN A 183 8.70 -4.41 -14.94
CA ASN A 183 9.14 -5.78 -15.21
C ASN A 183 10.68 -5.97 -15.20
N THR A 184 11.36 -5.11 -14.46
CA THR A 184 12.80 -5.04 -14.20
C THR A 184 13.02 -5.15 -12.69
N ARG A 185 14.27 -5.22 -12.23
CA ARG A 185 14.55 -5.19 -10.79
C ARG A 185 14.32 -3.77 -10.27
N THR A 186 13.41 -3.63 -9.31
CA THR A 186 13.02 -2.37 -8.66
C THR A 186 12.38 -2.69 -7.32
N SER A 187 12.47 -1.77 -6.37
CA SER A 187 11.82 -1.91 -5.05
C SER A 187 10.54 -1.07 -4.96
N TYR A 188 9.71 -1.36 -3.96
CA TYR A 188 8.59 -0.48 -3.59
C TYR A 188 9.05 0.92 -3.15
N ASP A 189 10.20 1.04 -2.48
CA ASP A 189 10.75 2.35 -2.09
C ASP A 189 11.03 3.21 -3.34
N ALA A 190 11.63 2.62 -4.38
CA ALA A 190 11.90 3.29 -5.63
C ALA A 190 10.61 3.74 -6.36
N THR A 191 9.63 2.84 -6.48
CA THR A 191 8.37 3.18 -7.16
C THR A 191 7.54 4.20 -6.38
N GLN A 192 7.54 4.12 -5.05
CA GLN A 192 6.85 5.07 -4.19
C GLN A 192 7.47 6.46 -4.24
N LEU A 193 8.81 6.57 -4.14
CA LEU A 193 9.53 7.84 -4.27
C LEU A 193 9.30 8.47 -5.64
N PHE A 194 9.39 7.67 -6.70
CA PHE A 194 9.14 8.12 -8.07
C PHE A 194 7.71 8.64 -8.26
N ALA A 195 6.71 7.86 -7.84
CA ALA A 195 5.31 8.25 -7.97
C ALA A 195 4.98 9.50 -7.15
N LYS A 196 5.54 9.60 -5.94
CA LYS A 196 5.36 10.76 -5.08
C LYS A 196 5.98 12.02 -5.68
N ALA A 197 7.21 11.95 -6.19
CA ALA A 197 7.88 13.11 -6.80
C ALA A 197 7.11 13.66 -8.00
N ILE A 198 6.51 12.79 -8.83
CA ILE A 198 5.65 13.22 -9.94
C ILE A 198 4.34 13.83 -9.42
N ALA A 199 3.73 13.25 -8.38
CA ALA A 199 2.51 13.81 -7.79
C ALA A 199 2.74 15.21 -7.21
N GLU A 200 3.83 15.41 -6.46
CA GLU A 200 4.22 16.72 -5.89
C GLU A 200 4.58 17.74 -6.97
N LEU A 201 5.23 17.30 -8.06
CA LEU A 201 5.49 18.15 -9.23
C LEU A 201 4.18 18.66 -9.84
N LEU A 202 3.23 17.76 -10.11
CA LEU A 202 1.95 18.13 -10.72
C LEU A 202 1.08 18.96 -9.78
N GLU A 203 1.12 18.71 -8.48
CA GLU A 203 0.45 19.58 -7.48
C GLU A 203 1.04 20.99 -7.51
N ARG A 204 2.36 21.15 -7.60
CA ARG A 204 3.00 22.46 -7.68
C ARG A 204 2.66 23.20 -8.98
N GLU A 205 2.61 22.50 -10.11
CA GLU A 205 2.31 23.09 -11.42
C GLU A 205 0.80 23.35 -11.61
N HIS A 206 -0.06 22.54 -10.98
CA HIS A 206 -1.51 22.60 -11.13
C HIS A 206 -2.24 22.54 -9.77
N PRO A 207 -1.98 23.48 -8.84
CA PRO A 207 -2.46 23.40 -7.46
C PRO A 207 -3.98 23.50 -7.30
N GLN A 208 -4.70 23.97 -8.32
CA GLN A 208 -6.16 24.02 -8.33
C GLN A 208 -6.82 22.73 -8.82
N LEU A 209 -6.05 21.82 -9.42
CA LEU A 209 -6.55 20.58 -10.02
C LEU A 209 -6.00 19.33 -9.31
N VAL A 210 -4.77 19.39 -8.81
CA VAL A 210 -4.04 18.24 -8.26
C VAL A 210 -3.77 18.45 -6.77
N VAL A 211 -3.86 17.36 -6.01
CA VAL A 211 -3.35 17.27 -4.63
C VAL A 211 -2.59 15.96 -4.46
N SER A 212 -1.46 15.99 -3.76
CA SER A 212 -0.66 14.80 -3.42
C SER A 212 -0.63 14.50 -1.92
N ASP A 213 -1.17 15.40 -1.09
CA ASP A 213 -1.34 15.19 0.33
C ASP A 213 -2.49 14.21 0.64
N MET A 214 -2.28 13.37 1.65
CA MET A 214 -3.23 12.34 2.07
C MET A 214 -4.48 12.93 2.73
N ALA A 215 -4.43 14.15 3.26
CA ALA A 215 -5.52 14.75 4.02
C ALA A 215 -6.76 14.98 3.13
N LYS A 216 -7.90 14.40 3.54
CA LYS A 216 -9.13 14.41 2.71
C LYS A 216 -9.73 15.80 2.51
N ASN A 217 -9.58 16.68 3.49
CA ASN A 217 -10.06 18.06 3.46
C ASN A 217 -9.39 18.90 2.36
N LEU A 218 -8.21 18.49 1.87
CA LEU A 218 -7.49 19.21 0.81
C LEU A 218 -7.95 18.84 -0.62
N ARG A 219 -8.89 17.88 -0.75
CA ARG A 219 -9.27 17.27 -2.03
C ARG A 219 -10.47 17.93 -2.70
N HIS A 220 -11.14 18.89 -2.06
CA HIS A 220 -12.32 19.52 -2.63
C HIS A 220 -12.00 20.19 -3.98
N ASN A 221 -12.77 19.88 -5.01
CA ASN A 221 -12.59 20.24 -6.43
C ASN A 221 -11.25 19.80 -7.05
N LYS A 222 -10.53 18.86 -6.42
CA LYS A 222 -9.22 18.39 -6.89
C LYS A 222 -9.20 16.88 -7.08
N VAL A 223 -8.23 16.43 -7.87
CA VAL A 223 -7.88 15.02 -8.03
C VAL A 223 -6.70 14.71 -7.13
N PHE A 224 -6.90 13.77 -6.22
CA PHE A 224 -5.83 13.21 -5.43
C PHE A 224 -5.06 12.17 -6.25
N ILE A 225 -3.76 12.39 -6.44
CA ILE A 225 -2.87 11.39 -7.02
C ILE A 225 -2.38 10.50 -5.89
N ASP A 226 -3.00 9.32 -5.71
CA ASP A 226 -2.60 8.37 -4.67
C ASP A 226 -1.32 7.62 -5.06
N TRP A 227 -0.19 8.30 -4.89
CA TRP A 227 1.15 7.72 -5.03
C TRP A 227 1.42 6.63 -3.98
N SER A 228 0.67 6.63 -2.87
CA SER A 228 0.87 5.70 -1.76
C SER A 228 0.33 4.30 -2.03
N GLN A 229 -0.34 4.08 -3.18
CA GLN A 229 -0.69 2.74 -3.68
C GLN A 229 0.54 1.90 -4.05
N ASN A 230 1.69 2.53 -4.28
CA ASN A 230 2.97 1.87 -4.55
C ASN A 230 3.62 1.36 -3.26
N ALA A 231 2.93 0.48 -2.53
CA ALA A 231 3.46 -0.09 -1.30
C ALA A 231 3.21 -1.61 -1.21
N ASP A 232 4.14 -2.30 -0.57
CA ASP A 232 4.18 -3.77 -0.37
C ASP A 232 2.99 -4.38 0.39
N HIS A 233 2.17 -3.54 1.06
CA HIS A 233 1.04 -3.94 1.91
C HIS A 233 -0.30 -3.44 1.36
N LYS A 234 -0.29 -2.78 0.20
CA LYS A 234 -1.48 -2.25 -0.45
C LYS A 234 -1.81 -3.03 -1.72
N THR A 235 -3.10 -3.07 -2.00
CA THR A 235 -3.67 -3.67 -3.20
C THR A 235 -4.58 -2.66 -3.87
N THR A 236 -4.59 -2.63 -5.19
CA THR A 236 -5.51 -1.82 -5.99
C THR A 236 -6.45 -2.72 -6.76
N VAL A 237 -7.61 -2.21 -7.17
CA VAL A 237 -8.56 -3.02 -7.95
C VAL A 237 -7.92 -3.50 -9.25
N GLY A 238 -7.95 -4.82 -9.46
CA GLY A 238 -7.33 -5.44 -10.62
C GLY A 238 -8.04 -5.08 -11.92
N VAL A 239 -7.29 -5.17 -13.02
CA VAL A 239 -7.88 -5.07 -14.36
C VAL A 239 -8.94 -6.16 -14.54
N TYR A 240 -10.07 -5.82 -15.15
CA TYR A 240 -11.23 -6.69 -15.36
C TYR A 240 -11.97 -7.16 -14.11
N SER A 241 -11.62 -6.64 -12.93
CA SER A 241 -12.45 -6.83 -11.74
C SER A 241 -13.78 -6.08 -11.90
N LEU A 242 -14.88 -6.70 -11.47
CA LEU A 242 -16.13 -5.98 -11.23
C LEU A 242 -15.95 -4.97 -10.08
N ARG A 243 -16.82 -3.97 -10.07
CA ARG A 243 -16.92 -2.93 -9.05
C ARG A 243 -18.29 -2.98 -8.41
N ALA A 244 -18.35 -2.73 -7.11
CA ALA A 244 -19.57 -2.78 -6.31
C ALA A 244 -19.78 -1.44 -5.60
N LYS A 245 -19.72 -0.36 -6.39
CA LYS A 245 -19.89 1.04 -5.95
C LYS A 245 -21.18 1.68 -6.48
N ARG A 246 -21.86 1.02 -7.42
CA ARG A 246 -23.10 1.47 -8.07
C ARG A 246 -23.93 0.23 -8.38
N ASP A 247 -25.21 0.45 -8.66
CA ASP A 247 -26.18 -0.61 -8.95
C ASP A 247 -25.90 -1.39 -10.23
N HIS A 248 -25.00 -0.89 -11.08
CA HIS A 248 -24.55 -1.56 -12.29
C HIS A 248 -23.23 -2.30 -12.07
N PRO A 249 -23.04 -3.49 -12.68
CA PRO A 249 -21.83 -4.30 -12.57
C PRO A 249 -20.69 -3.75 -13.44
N PHE A 250 -20.24 -2.53 -13.14
CA PHE A 250 -19.16 -1.89 -13.87
C PHE A 250 -17.83 -2.60 -13.65
N VAL A 251 -16.96 -2.51 -14.65
CA VAL A 251 -15.68 -3.21 -14.71
C VAL A 251 -14.53 -2.22 -14.67
N SER A 252 -13.46 -2.53 -13.95
CA SER A 252 -12.21 -1.80 -14.11
C SER A 252 -11.57 -2.15 -15.47
N MET A 253 -11.69 -1.24 -16.43
CA MET A 253 -11.50 -1.55 -17.84
C MET A 253 -10.34 -0.73 -18.46
N PRO A 254 -9.38 -1.38 -19.15
CA PRO A 254 -8.40 -0.70 -19.99
C PRO A 254 -9.03 0.10 -21.12
N VAL A 255 -8.50 1.30 -21.34
CA VAL A 255 -8.98 2.22 -22.38
C VAL A 255 -7.81 2.75 -23.21
N LYS A 256 -8.09 3.13 -24.45
CA LYS A 256 -7.11 3.82 -25.30
C LYS A 256 -7.03 5.28 -24.90
N TRP A 257 -5.85 5.87 -25.05
CA TRP A 257 -5.65 7.32 -24.92
C TRP A 257 -6.61 8.14 -25.80
N SER A 258 -6.91 7.65 -27.01
CA SER A 258 -7.86 8.31 -27.92
C SER A 258 -9.30 8.31 -27.40
N GLU A 259 -9.67 7.32 -26.59
CA GLU A 259 -11.00 7.24 -25.98
C GLU A 259 -11.09 8.25 -24.84
N LEU A 260 -10.07 8.35 -23.98
CA LEU A 260 -10.03 9.38 -22.94
C LEU A 260 -10.10 10.80 -23.51
N LYS A 261 -9.51 11.05 -24.69
CA LYS A 261 -9.54 12.37 -25.34
C LYS A 261 -10.91 12.72 -25.96
N LYS A 262 -11.70 11.74 -26.38
CA LYS A 262 -12.88 11.96 -27.26
C LYS A 262 -14.21 11.50 -26.67
N ALA A 263 -14.19 10.58 -25.71
CA ALA A 263 -15.40 9.95 -25.20
C ALA A 263 -16.17 10.91 -24.30
N LYS A 264 -17.50 10.83 -24.38
CA LYS A 264 -18.36 11.32 -23.30
C LYS A 264 -18.05 10.51 -22.03
N ILE A 265 -18.09 11.15 -20.86
CA ILE A 265 -17.79 10.52 -19.56
C ILE A 265 -18.57 9.22 -19.36
N ASP A 266 -19.86 9.19 -19.71
CA ASP A 266 -20.70 7.99 -19.53
C ASP A 266 -20.25 6.80 -20.38
N ALA A 267 -19.62 7.04 -21.54
CA ALA A 267 -19.10 5.98 -22.40
C ALA A 267 -17.81 5.32 -21.85
N LEU A 268 -17.28 5.84 -20.73
CA LEU A 268 -16.14 5.28 -20.01
C LEU A 268 -16.56 4.36 -18.86
N TYR A 269 -17.86 4.06 -18.74
CA TYR A 269 -18.40 3.05 -17.84
C TYR A 269 -18.78 1.79 -18.60
N PHE A 270 -18.12 0.67 -18.27
CA PHE A 270 -18.30 -0.60 -18.97
C PHE A 270 -18.95 -1.61 -18.03
N GLU A 271 -20.21 -1.96 -18.29
CA GLU A 271 -20.84 -3.10 -17.65
C GLU A 271 -20.21 -4.43 -18.10
N ALA A 272 -20.46 -5.50 -17.35
CA ALA A 272 -19.93 -6.84 -17.58
C ALA A 272 -20.04 -7.31 -19.06
N ASP A 273 -21.20 -7.19 -19.68
CA ASP A 273 -21.42 -7.63 -21.07
C ASP A 273 -20.69 -6.76 -22.09
N ALA A 274 -20.72 -5.44 -21.89
CA ALA A 274 -20.00 -4.50 -22.74
C ALA A 274 -18.49 -4.73 -22.67
N ALA A 275 -17.99 -5.04 -21.47
CA ALA A 275 -16.60 -5.40 -21.23
C ALA A 275 -16.18 -6.67 -21.99
N LEU A 276 -16.99 -7.74 -21.93
CA LEU A 276 -16.71 -8.98 -22.65
C LEU A 276 -16.75 -8.81 -24.16
N LYS A 277 -17.76 -8.08 -24.69
CA LYS A 277 -17.84 -7.74 -26.13
C LYS A 277 -16.63 -6.94 -26.59
N ARG A 278 -16.19 -5.97 -25.79
CA ARG A 278 -15.00 -5.16 -26.05
C ARG A 278 -13.74 -6.02 -26.11
N LEU A 279 -13.53 -6.91 -25.14
CA LEU A 279 -12.39 -7.82 -25.10
C LEU A 279 -12.33 -8.75 -26.31
N LYS A 280 -13.47 -9.31 -26.73
CA LYS A 280 -13.56 -10.12 -27.96
C LYS A 280 -13.15 -9.31 -29.20
N LYS A 281 -13.52 -8.02 -29.26
CA LYS A 281 -13.25 -7.16 -30.42
C LYS A 281 -11.82 -6.62 -30.46
N LEU A 282 -11.29 -6.18 -29.32
CA LEU A 282 -10.04 -5.42 -29.26
C LEU A 282 -8.85 -6.21 -28.68
N GLY A 283 -9.12 -7.38 -28.08
CA GLY A 283 -8.15 -8.08 -27.25
C GLY A 283 -7.83 -7.34 -25.95
N ASP A 284 -6.75 -7.78 -25.29
CA ASP A 284 -6.26 -7.17 -24.05
C ASP A 284 -5.38 -5.95 -24.33
N LEU A 285 -5.97 -4.75 -24.20
CA LEU A 285 -5.25 -3.48 -24.30
C LEU A 285 -4.20 -3.28 -23.20
N PHE A 286 -4.30 -4.03 -22.10
CA PHE A 286 -3.36 -4.02 -20.98
C PHE A 286 -2.28 -5.10 -21.13
N ALA A 287 -2.30 -5.96 -22.15
CA ALA A 287 -1.28 -6.98 -22.37
C ALA A 287 0.17 -6.44 -22.38
N PRO A 288 0.46 -5.22 -22.86
CA PRO A 288 1.80 -4.63 -22.77
C PRO A 288 2.29 -4.44 -21.33
N VAL A 289 1.38 -4.22 -20.36
CA VAL A 289 1.70 -4.10 -18.93
C VAL A 289 2.47 -5.35 -18.50
N LEU A 290 1.99 -6.54 -18.84
CA LEU A 290 2.62 -7.82 -18.48
C LEU A 290 4.04 -8.05 -19.02
N LYS A 291 4.44 -7.36 -20.10
CA LYS A 291 5.61 -7.73 -20.91
C LYS A 291 6.65 -6.63 -21.03
N LEU A 292 6.21 -5.36 -21.06
CA LEU A 292 7.09 -4.24 -21.33
C LEU A 292 8.05 -4.06 -20.17
N LYS A 293 9.36 -4.06 -20.47
CA LYS A 293 10.41 -3.79 -19.51
C LYS A 293 10.84 -2.34 -19.62
N GLN A 294 10.84 -1.63 -18.50
CA GLN A 294 11.28 -0.23 -18.40
C GLN A 294 12.03 -0.05 -17.08
N GLU A 295 12.98 0.86 -17.06
CA GLU A 295 13.73 1.21 -15.86
C GLU A 295 13.34 2.61 -15.43
N LEU A 296 13.18 2.81 -14.13
CA LEU A 296 13.02 4.16 -13.59
C LEU A 296 14.30 4.96 -13.83
N PRO A 297 14.23 6.30 -13.91
CA PRO A 297 15.43 7.13 -14.00
C PRO A 297 16.41 6.80 -12.87
N SER A 298 17.72 6.88 -13.14
CA SER A 298 18.77 6.41 -12.24
C SER A 298 18.73 7.04 -10.84
N GLN A 299 18.17 8.24 -10.72
CA GLN A 299 17.95 8.94 -9.45
C GLN A 299 16.93 8.23 -8.54
N PHE A 300 16.06 7.41 -9.13
CA PHE A 300 15.07 6.57 -8.45
C PHE A 300 15.39 5.08 -8.55
N ALA A 301 16.26 4.68 -9.48
CA ALA A 301 16.70 3.29 -9.61
C ALA A 301 17.48 2.90 -8.36
N SER A 302 16.83 2.17 -7.46
CA SER A 302 17.49 1.57 -6.32
C SER A 302 18.56 0.61 -6.84
N HIS A 303 19.83 1.01 -6.74
CA HIS A 303 20.92 0.05 -6.84
C HIS A 303 20.78 -0.86 -5.62
N GLU A 304 20.31 -2.09 -5.84
CA GLU A 304 20.53 -3.23 -4.94
C GLU A 304 22.04 -3.43 -4.76
N LYS A 305 22.67 -2.58 -3.95
CA LYS A 305 23.73 -3.03 -3.07
C LYS A 305 23.06 -3.20 -1.72
N THR A 306 22.94 -4.43 -1.29
CA THR A 306 22.67 -4.82 0.09
C THR A 306 23.46 -3.93 1.05
N LYS A 307 22.81 -2.91 1.58
CA LYS A 307 23.24 -2.12 2.73
C LYS A 307 22.02 -1.81 3.59
N PRO A 308 22.20 -1.72 4.92
CA PRO A 308 21.07 -1.68 5.86
C PRO A 308 20.23 -0.43 5.63
N ARG A 309 18.95 -0.57 5.99
CA ARG A 309 17.88 0.44 5.94
C ARG A 309 18.36 1.83 6.39
N HIS A 310 17.85 2.85 5.68
CA HIS A 310 18.06 4.28 5.90
C HIS A 310 18.29 4.68 7.37
N THR A 311 19.54 5.05 7.67
CA THR A 311 19.91 5.89 8.81
C THR A 311 19.36 7.29 8.55
N ILE A 312 18.61 7.86 9.49
CA ILE A 312 18.32 9.31 9.46
C ILE A 312 19.67 10.03 9.60
N ARG A 313 19.94 11.09 8.83
CA ARG A 313 21.20 11.87 8.92
C ARG A 313 21.54 12.31 10.36
N SER A 314 20.54 12.51 11.21
CA SER A 314 20.71 12.84 12.63
C SER A 314 21.24 11.67 13.49
N LEU A 315 21.01 10.41 13.09
CA LEU A 315 21.48 9.21 13.77
C LEU A 315 22.88 8.76 13.31
N GLU A 316 23.52 9.46 12.37
CA GLU A 316 24.88 9.12 11.90
C GLU A 316 25.90 9.12 13.05
N LYS A 317 25.81 10.11 13.94
CA LYS A 317 26.68 10.19 15.13
C LYS A 317 26.42 9.05 16.11
N TYR A 318 25.16 8.63 16.26
CA TYR A 318 24.80 7.49 17.09
C TYR A 318 25.34 6.19 16.50
N ALA A 319 25.09 5.96 15.21
CA ALA A 319 25.56 4.78 14.49
C ALA A 319 27.10 4.67 14.49
N ALA A 320 27.81 5.78 14.34
CA ALA A 320 29.28 5.81 14.34
C ALA A 320 29.92 5.50 15.70
N LYS A 321 29.15 5.63 16.79
CA LYS A 321 29.65 5.41 18.17
C LYS A 321 29.37 4.00 18.70
N ARG A 322 28.62 3.15 17.98
CA ARG A 322 28.23 1.80 18.44
C ARG A 322 28.73 0.73 17.49
N ASP A 323 29.20 -0.37 18.07
CA ASP A 323 29.31 -1.64 17.36
C ASP A 323 28.10 -2.54 17.67
N PHE A 324 27.10 -2.53 16.78
CA PHE A 324 25.86 -3.31 16.94
C PHE A 324 26.07 -4.83 16.86
N ALA A 325 27.28 -5.31 16.57
CA ALA A 325 27.61 -6.73 16.75
C ALA A 325 27.95 -7.07 18.21
N ARG A 326 28.23 -6.05 19.03
CA ARG A 326 28.66 -6.19 20.43
C ARG A 326 27.64 -5.67 21.42
N THR A 327 27.02 -4.53 21.14
CA THR A 327 25.99 -3.94 22.02
C THR A 327 24.59 -4.46 21.69
N ALA A 328 23.74 -4.60 22.72
CA ALA A 328 22.32 -4.88 22.58
C ALA A 328 21.49 -3.61 22.30
N GLU A 329 22.15 -2.45 22.20
CA GLU A 329 21.50 -1.18 21.86
C GLU A 329 20.79 -1.26 20.51
N PRO A 330 19.62 -0.60 20.36
CA PRO A 330 18.88 -0.58 19.11
C PRO A 330 19.71 -0.07 17.93
N ALA A 331 19.62 -0.77 16.80
CA ALA A 331 20.17 -0.30 15.53
C ALA A 331 19.59 1.10 15.17
N PRO A 332 20.30 1.90 14.37
CA PRO A 332 19.91 3.27 14.01
C PRO A 332 18.78 3.28 12.98
N GLU A 333 17.67 2.65 13.33
CA GLU A 333 16.49 2.52 12.49
C GLU A 333 15.59 3.75 12.66
N SER A 334 15.10 4.26 11.54
CA SER A 334 14.00 5.21 11.54
C SER A 334 12.73 4.50 12.03
N PRO A 335 11.93 5.07 12.95
CA PRO A 335 10.59 4.55 13.17
C PRO A 335 9.81 4.58 11.85
N ARG A 336 9.04 3.52 11.56
CA ARG A 336 8.01 3.61 10.51
C ARG A 336 7.04 4.69 10.95
N ARG A 337 7.01 5.85 10.28
CA ARG A 337 6.09 6.97 10.55
C ARG A 337 4.72 6.44 11.00
N SER A 338 4.39 6.58 12.28
CA SER A 338 3.06 6.26 12.77
C SER A 338 2.09 7.26 12.16
N ARG A 339 0.90 6.80 11.74
CA ARG A 339 -0.19 7.68 11.27
C ARG A 339 -0.84 8.50 12.40
N GLN A 340 -0.38 8.34 13.64
CA GLN A 340 -0.61 9.26 14.75
C GLN A 340 0.64 10.14 14.86
N GLY A 341 0.46 11.46 14.94
CA GLY A 341 1.57 12.41 15.10
C GLY A 341 2.49 12.04 16.26
N SER A 342 3.70 12.62 16.29
CA SER A 342 4.69 12.46 17.37
C SER A 342 3.98 12.30 18.70
N ARG A 343 4.15 11.17 19.38
CA ARG A 343 3.45 10.89 20.63
C ARG A 343 3.97 11.78 21.78
N ARG A 344 4.80 12.80 21.46
CA ARG A 344 5.51 13.71 22.38
C ARG A 344 5.89 12.95 23.65
N ARG A 345 6.63 11.86 23.47
CA ARG A 345 7.04 11.00 24.58
C ARG A 345 8.37 11.45 25.15
N PHE A 346 8.57 11.23 26.42
CA PHE A 346 9.88 11.35 27.05
C PHE A 346 10.27 10.01 27.68
N VAL A 347 11.58 9.82 27.85
CA VAL A 347 12.13 8.77 28.70
C VAL A 347 13.24 9.34 29.56
N ILE A 348 13.32 8.83 30.78
CA ILE A 348 14.41 9.03 31.71
C ILE A 348 15.04 7.66 31.92
N GLN A 349 16.31 7.50 31.54
CA GLN A 349 17.06 6.28 31.79
C GLN A 349 18.08 6.52 32.90
N LYS A 350 18.13 5.62 33.87
CA LYS A 350 19.21 5.57 34.86
C LYS A 350 20.36 4.79 34.25
N HIS A 351 21.53 5.41 34.19
CA HIS A 351 22.70 4.86 33.51
C HIS A 351 23.87 4.73 34.49
N ALA A 352 24.17 3.49 34.89
CA ALA A 352 25.32 3.14 35.70
C ALA A 352 26.54 2.85 34.80
N ALA A 353 27.09 3.91 34.20
CA ALA A 353 28.35 3.87 33.47
C ALA A 353 29.54 4.04 34.44
N SER A 354 30.68 4.58 33.99
CA SER A 354 31.81 4.92 34.88
C SER A 354 31.40 5.77 36.10
N HIS A 355 30.35 6.60 35.92
CA HIS A 355 29.64 7.26 37.01
C HIS A 355 28.13 7.12 36.78
N LEU A 356 27.38 7.01 37.86
CA LEU A 356 25.93 7.01 37.81
C LEU A 356 25.41 8.38 37.34
N HIS A 357 24.61 8.38 36.29
CA HIS A 357 23.92 9.56 35.78
C HIS A 357 22.54 9.18 35.25
N TYR A 358 21.76 10.17 34.82
CA TYR A 358 20.47 9.97 34.16
C TYR A 358 20.52 10.52 32.75
N ASP A 359 20.01 9.77 31.79
CA ASP A 359 19.78 10.24 30.42
C ASP A 359 18.33 10.69 30.29
N PHE A 360 18.11 11.97 29.98
CA PHE A 360 16.80 12.52 29.67
C PHE A 360 16.64 12.63 28.17
N ARG A 361 15.52 12.14 27.64
CA ARG A 361 15.30 12.10 26.19
C ARG A 361 13.87 12.49 25.80
N LEU A 362 13.74 13.24 24.71
CA LEU A 362 12.46 13.70 24.14
C LEU A 362 12.28 13.20 22.71
N GLU A 363 11.13 12.58 22.42
CA GLU A 363 10.73 12.23 21.06
C GLU A 363 10.40 13.49 20.24
N MET A 364 11.34 13.90 19.39
CA MET A 364 11.21 15.07 18.51
C MET A 364 11.82 14.79 17.15
N HIS A 365 11.14 15.21 16.08
CA HIS A 365 11.65 15.09 14.70
C HIS A 365 12.07 13.65 14.31
N ASP A 366 11.24 12.67 14.69
CA ASP A 366 11.45 11.24 14.41
C ASP A 366 12.71 10.61 15.07
N VAL A 367 13.30 11.29 16.06
CA VAL A 367 14.43 10.80 16.90
C VAL A 367 14.22 11.14 18.37
N LEU A 368 15.07 10.61 19.24
CA LEU A 368 15.17 11.01 20.64
C LEU A 368 16.28 12.05 20.82
N LYS A 369 15.89 13.31 21.02
CA LYS A 369 16.81 14.35 21.49
C LYS A 369 17.22 14.03 22.91
N SER A 370 18.52 14.03 23.18
CA SER A 370 19.06 13.36 24.36
C SER A 370 20.05 14.24 25.13
N TRP A 371 19.98 14.18 26.46
CA TRP A 371 20.89 14.87 27.36
C TRP A 371 21.29 13.99 28.55
N ALA A 372 22.56 14.01 28.91
CA ALA A 372 23.06 13.38 30.14
C ALA A 372 22.97 14.37 31.30
N VAL A 373 22.47 13.91 32.45
CA VAL A 373 22.27 14.67 33.70
C VAL A 373 23.12 14.03 34.82
N PRO A 374 24.35 14.52 35.06
CA PRO A 374 25.30 13.85 35.95
C PRO A 374 24.97 13.96 37.44
N LYS A 375 24.27 15.03 37.87
CA LYS A 375 24.04 15.35 39.29
C LYS A 375 22.66 14.94 39.80
N ASN A 376 22.16 13.78 39.36
CA ASN A 376 20.79 13.30 39.59
C ASN A 376 19.69 14.26 39.11
N LEU A 377 18.46 13.75 39.04
CA LEU A 377 17.28 14.55 38.76
C LEU A 377 16.91 15.39 40.00
N SER A 378 16.52 16.64 39.79
CA SER A 378 15.95 17.44 40.88
C SER A 378 14.59 16.88 41.30
N ARG A 379 14.33 16.83 42.61
CA ARG A 379 13.01 16.54 43.18
C ARG A 379 12.32 17.78 43.74
N LYS A 380 12.94 18.95 43.59
CA LYS A 380 12.46 20.24 44.10
C LYS A 380 12.11 21.14 42.93
N GLU A 381 10.90 21.68 42.98
CA GLU A 381 10.44 22.68 42.02
C GLU A 381 11.34 23.93 42.07
N GLY A 382 11.67 24.48 40.89
CA GLY A 382 12.57 25.64 40.76
C GLY A 382 14.08 25.35 40.84
N GLU A 383 14.50 24.12 41.18
CA GLU A 383 15.92 23.76 41.19
C GLU A 383 16.38 23.29 39.79
N THR A 384 17.37 24.00 39.22
CA THR A 384 17.94 23.69 37.91
C THR A 384 19.10 22.70 38.01
N ARG A 385 19.19 21.80 37.02
CA ARG A 385 20.29 20.84 36.86
C ARG A 385 20.95 21.02 35.51
N THR A 386 22.27 20.90 35.47
CA THR A 386 23.02 20.90 34.22
C THR A 386 22.72 19.62 33.43
N ALA A 387 22.34 19.79 32.16
CA ALA A 387 22.09 18.72 31.21
C ALA A 387 23.01 18.93 30.00
N PHE A 388 23.79 17.90 29.65
CA PHE A 388 24.75 17.96 28.54
C PHE A 388 24.16 17.22 27.35
N GLU A 389 24.02 17.92 26.22
CA GLU A 389 23.46 17.33 24.99
C GLU A 389 24.36 16.19 24.49
N THR A 390 23.74 15.06 24.17
CA THR A 390 24.37 13.89 23.56
C THR A 390 23.83 13.68 22.15
N GLU A 391 24.35 12.71 21.41
CA GLU A 391 23.82 12.40 20.08
C GLU A 391 22.34 11.99 20.11
N ASP A 392 21.64 12.18 19.00
CA ASP A 392 20.25 11.74 18.85
C ASP A 392 20.18 10.20 18.88
N HIS A 393 19.16 9.65 19.53
CA HIS A 393 18.97 8.20 19.63
C HIS A 393 17.76 7.73 18.80
N PRO A 394 17.74 6.48 18.31
CA PRO A 394 16.58 5.96 17.58
C PRO A 394 15.35 5.88 18.51
N ILE A 395 14.14 6.00 17.97
CA ILE A 395 12.90 5.98 18.77
C ILE A 395 12.75 4.69 19.59
N ASN A 396 13.23 3.56 19.07
CA ASN A 396 13.16 2.28 19.79
C ASN A 396 14.06 2.25 21.04
N TYR A 397 14.99 3.20 21.18
CA TYR A 397 15.82 3.37 22.38
C TYR A 397 15.00 3.82 23.60
N LEU A 398 13.78 4.30 23.38
CA LEU A 398 12.84 4.72 24.42
C LEU A 398 12.47 3.59 25.39
N GLU A 399 12.47 2.35 24.91
CA GLU A 399 12.14 1.15 25.70
C GLU A 399 13.39 0.29 26.00
N PHE A 400 14.59 0.82 25.71
CA PHE A 400 15.82 0.06 25.91
C PHE A 400 16.21 -0.02 27.39
N GLU A 401 16.35 -1.25 27.87
CA GLU A 401 16.98 -1.62 29.14
C GLU A 401 17.97 -2.74 28.88
N GLY A 402 19.14 -2.69 29.52
CA GLY A 402 20.17 -3.69 29.30
C GLY A 402 21.54 -3.28 29.82
N ILE A 403 22.51 -4.16 29.56
CA ILE A 403 23.93 -3.92 29.87
C ILE A 403 24.65 -3.60 28.57
N ILE A 404 25.23 -2.40 28.48
CA ILE A 404 26.15 -2.03 27.41
C ILE A 404 27.53 -2.60 27.79
N PRO A 405 28.17 -3.44 26.96
CA PRO A 405 29.41 -4.11 27.31
C PRO A 405 30.54 -3.14 27.72
N GLU A 406 31.41 -3.59 28.62
CA GLU A 406 32.60 -2.83 29.02
C GLU A 406 33.52 -2.58 27.80
N GLY A 407 33.98 -1.34 27.65
CA GLY A 407 34.79 -0.89 26.52
C GLY A 407 33.99 -0.38 25.31
N GLU A 408 32.67 -0.56 25.29
CA GLU A 408 31.79 0.13 24.33
C GLU A 408 31.48 1.57 24.78
N TYR A 409 31.09 2.43 23.83
CA TYR A 409 30.74 3.81 24.15
C TYR A 409 29.49 3.86 25.06
N GLY A 410 29.65 4.39 26.27
CA GLY A 410 28.57 4.37 27.26
C GLY A 410 28.41 3.00 27.96
N GLY A 411 29.47 2.19 28.04
CA GLY A 411 29.46 0.92 28.78
C GLY A 411 28.94 1.07 30.20
N GLY A 412 28.01 0.19 30.59
CA GLY A 412 27.28 0.29 31.85
C GLY A 412 25.86 -0.28 31.78
N THR A 413 25.20 -0.34 32.93
CA THR A 413 23.79 -0.79 33.01
C THR A 413 22.85 0.38 32.76
N VAL A 414 21.93 0.21 31.81
CA VAL A 414 20.87 1.15 31.47
C VAL A 414 19.52 0.56 31.88
N MET A 415 18.73 1.35 32.61
CA MET A 415 17.38 0.99 33.05
C MET A 415 16.45 2.17 32.78
N VAL A 416 15.23 1.92 32.33
CA VAL A 416 14.20 2.95 32.20
C VAL A 416 13.73 3.30 33.61
N TRP A 417 14.05 4.51 34.03
CA TRP A 417 13.64 5.05 35.33
C TRP A 417 12.23 5.62 35.28
N ASP A 418 11.88 6.30 34.20
CA ASP A 418 10.55 6.86 33.98
C ASP A 418 10.27 7.05 32.48
N ILE A 419 9.00 7.00 32.09
CA ILE A 419 8.54 7.09 30.71
C ILE A 419 7.15 7.72 30.68
N GLY A 420 6.94 8.69 29.80
CA GLY A 420 5.67 9.39 29.75
C GLY A 420 5.49 10.24 28.51
N THR A 421 4.56 11.19 28.59
CA THR A 421 4.28 12.18 27.55
C THR A 421 4.52 13.59 28.06
N TYR A 422 4.91 14.49 27.17
CA TYR A 422 5.13 15.89 27.48
C TYR A 422 4.31 16.79 26.55
N GLU A 423 4.00 17.97 27.04
CA GLU A 423 3.43 19.06 26.25
C GLU A 423 4.43 20.20 26.20
N VAL A 424 4.54 20.84 25.03
CA VAL A 424 5.34 22.05 24.88
C VAL A 424 4.44 23.22 25.25
N LEU A 425 4.75 23.89 26.35
CA LEU A 425 4.10 25.14 26.71
C LEU A 425 4.70 26.25 25.84
N GLU A 426 3.86 27.07 25.21
CA GLU A 426 4.33 28.27 24.51
C GLU A 426 4.92 29.24 25.55
N GLY A 427 6.17 29.65 25.30
CA GLY A 427 6.91 30.61 26.11
C GLY A 427 7.60 31.64 25.22
#